data_AF-A0AAD7CPX8-F1
#
_entry.id   AF-A0AAD7CPX8-F1
#
_cell.length_a   1.000
_cell.length_b   1.000
_cell.length_c   1.000
_cell.angle_alpha   90.00
_cell.angle_beta   90.00
_cell.angle_gamma   90.00
#
_symmetry.space_group_name_H-M   'P 1'
#
loop_
_entity.id
_entity.type
_entity.pdbx_description
1 polymer ?
#
loop_
_entity_poly.entity_id
_entity_poly.type
_entity_poly.pdbx_seq_one_letter_code
_entity_poly.pdbx_strand_id
1 'polypeptide(L)'
;MSNSDSNTAHMILPTLRYLAFRRPEENDYTDSDDDILNYLSLPALETLDLPMTDISLEDAVHFLKRSSPPLQKLVLGGIFYDVWDFDFIRLDECLHLVPTLRHLELCVRDIDTTPMFASLAESPSLVPHLRRLKLQCHQQAVSEPLWSAVVRALSIRRDQITCFTFMRLHDAGLASPEPDAHIREAFRQFAADGMEIHLESEERI
;
A
#
# COMPACT_ATOMS: atom_id res chain seq x y z
N MET A 1 -43.61 6.79 -8.25
CA MET A 1 -42.83 7.95 -7.77
C MET A 1 -42.31 7.60 -6.40
N SER A 2 -41.03 7.26 -6.31
CA SER A 2 -40.29 7.21 -5.04
C SER A 2 -38.84 7.55 -5.38
N ASN A 3 -38.54 8.85 -5.49
CA ASN A 3 -37.16 9.33 -5.40
C ASN A 3 -36.76 9.17 -3.93
N SER A 4 -36.04 8.11 -3.61
CA SER A 4 -35.21 8.07 -2.42
C SER A 4 -33.81 8.51 -2.83
N ASP A 5 -33.66 9.80 -3.12
CA ASP A 5 -32.36 10.46 -3.07
C ASP A 5 -31.92 10.44 -1.59
N SER A 6 -31.32 9.32 -1.19
CA SER A 6 -30.50 9.25 0.02
C SER A 6 -29.34 10.21 -0.21
N ASN A 7 -29.56 11.46 0.15
CA ASN A 7 -28.56 12.52 0.12
C ASN A 7 -27.55 12.22 1.24
N THR A 8 -26.64 11.29 0.96
CA THR A 8 -25.58 10.91 1.88
C THR A 8 -24.74 12.15 2.13
N ALA A 9 -24.85 12.74 3.33
CA ALA A 9 -24.19 14.00 3.63
C ALA A 9 -22.66 13.81 3.56
N HIS A 10 -22.05 14.29 2.49
CA HIS A 10 -20.60 14.29 2.37
C HIS A 10 -20.01 15.42 3.21
N MET A 11 -19.17 15.07 4.19
CA MET A 11 -18.38 16.03 4.91
C MET A 11 -17.21 16.46 4.04
N ILE A 12 -17.23 17.72 3.59
CA ILE A 12 -16.17 18.31 2.77
C ILE A 12 -15.21 19.06 3.70
N LEU A 13 -13.94 18.63 3.76
CA LEU A 13 -12.89 19.30 4.53
C LEU A 13 -11.83 19.83 3.54
N PRO A 14 -12.03 21.03 2.97
CA PRO A 14 -11.25 21.48 1.81
C PRO A 14 -9.81 21.87 2.12
N THR A 15 -9.43 21.93 3.39
CA THR A 15 -8.09 22.31 3.85
C THR A 15 -7.33 21.18 4.53
N LEU A 16 -7.98 20.03 4.77
CA LEU A 16 -7.34 18.90 5.43
C LEU A 16 -6.28 18.29 4.51
N ARG A 17 -5.02 18.29 4.95
CA ARG A 17 -3.88 17.77 4.18
C ARG A 17 -3.40 16.39 4.63
N TYR A 18 -3.73 16.01 5.85
CA TYR A 18 -3.30 14.75 6.46
C TYR A 18 -4.51 14.08 7.11
N LEU A 19 -4.77 12.83 6.73
CA LEU A 19 -5.75 11.97 7.36
C LEU A 19 -5.07 10.66 7.72
N ALA A 20 -5.21 10.24 8.98
CA ALA A 20 -4.73 8.96 9.44
C ALA A 20 -5.79 8.27 10.28
N PHE A 21 -6.03 6.99 10.00
CA PHE A 21 -6.81 6.11 10.86
C PHE A 21 -5.86 5.05 11.42
N ARG A 22 -5.58 5.16 12.71
CA ARG A 22 -4.75 4.20 13.44
C ARG A 22 -5.65 3.45 14.40
N ARG A 23 -5.84 2.15 14.15
CA ARG A 23 -6.53 1.28 15.10
C ARG A 23 -5.73 1.26 16.41
N PRO A 24 -6.34 1.58 17.56
CA PRO A 24 -5.70 1.37 18.85
C PRO A 24 -5.46 -0.14 19.01
N GLU A 25 -4.27 -0.52 19.46
CA GLU A 25 -3.79 -1.92 19.53
C GLU A 25 -4.63 -2.85 20.44
N GLU A 26 -5.63 -2.34 21.16
CA GLU A 26 -6.22 -3.02 22.32
C GLU A 26 -7.73 -3.33 22.26
N ASN A 27 -8.48 -3.00 21.19
CA ASN A 27 -9.93 -3.26 21.22
C ASN A 27 -10.50 -4.07 20.05
N ASP A 28 -11.22 -5.14 20.41
CA ASP A 28 -12.15 -5.96 19.63
C ASP A 28 -13.38 -5.18 19.09
N TYR A 29 -13.24 -3.91 18.72
CA TYR A 29 -14.34 -3.14 18.15
C TYR A 29 -14.60 -3.55 16.69
N THR A 30 -15.64 -4.37 16.56
CA THR A 30 -16.74 -4.42 15.57
C THR A 30 -16.65 -3.53 14.32
N ASP A 31 -16.72 -4.15 13.13
CA ASP A 31 -17.33 -3.84 11.81
C ASP A 31 -17.86 -2.41 11.44
N SER A 32 -17.64 -1.34 12.22
CA SER A 32 -18.37 -0.06 12.06
C SER A 32 -17.55 1.12 11.56
N ASP A 33 -16.24 0.99 11.41
CA ASP A 33 -15.37 2.07 10.92
C ASP A 33 -15.13 2.00 9.39
N ASP A 34 -15.66 0.96 8.73
CA ASP A 34 -15.33 0.60 7.34
C ASP A 34 -15.84 1.61 6.31
N ASP A 35 -16.90 2.36 6.64
CA ASP A 35 -17.54 3.30 5.71
C ASP A 35 -17.10 4.76 5.87
N ILE A 36 -16.20 5.11 6.79
CA ILE A 36 -15.91 6.53 7.05
C ILE A 36 -15.41 7.27 5.80
N LEU A 37 -14.63 6.59 4.96
CA LEU A 37 -14.18 7.16 3.70
C LEU A 37 -15.35 7.51 2.78
N ASN A 38 -16.42 6.70 2.75
CA ASN A 38 -17.60 6.89 1.90
C ASN A 38 -18.32 8.23 2.13
N TYR A 39 -18.17 8.80 3.33
CA TYR A 39 -18.77 10.08 3.71
C TYR A 39 -17.83 11.28 3.57
N LEU A 40 -16.54 11.07 3.27
CA LEU A 40 -15.55 12.15 3.22
C LEU A 40 -15.25 12.61 1.78
N SER A 41 -15.05 13.93 1.63
CA SER A 41 -14.46 14.55 0.42
C SER A 41 -13.34 15.50 0.84
N LEU A 42 -12.11 15.15 0.47
CA LEU A 42 -10.88 15.78 0.97
C LEU A 42 -10.00 16.26 -0.20
N PRO A 43 -10.40 17.32 -0.92
CA PRO A 43 -9.75 17.73 -2.17
C PRO A 43 -8.33 18.29 -2.02
N ALA A 44 -7.90 18.63 -0.80
CA ALA A 44 -6.55 19.11 -0.50
C ALA A 44 -5.67 18.06 0.18
N LEU A 45 -6.12 16.79 0.25
CA LEU A 45 -5.41 15.75 0.97
C LEU A 45 -4.07 15.42 0.30
N GLU A 46 -2.98 15.48 1.05
CA GLU A 46 -1.63 15.15 0.60
C GLU A 46 -1.14 13.83 1.17
N THR A 47 -1.68 13.41 2.33
CA THR A 47 -1.33 12.16 2.98
C THR A 47 -2.57 11.44 3.48
N LEU A 48 -2.71 10.18 3.06
CA LEU A 48 -3.71 9.24 3.54
C LEU A 48 -2.97 8.06 4.18
N ASP A 49 -3.17 7.88 5.48
CA ASP A 49 -2.43 6.93 6.31
C ASP A 49 -3.38 5.91 6.96
N LEU A 50 -3.52 4.73 6.34
CA LEU A 50 -4.49 3.69 6.69
C LEU A 50 -3.80 2.33 6.96
N PRO A 51 -2.86 2.21 7.90
CA PRO A 51 -1.96 1.06 8.00
C PRO A 51 -2.63 -0.21 8.56
N MET A 52 -3.79 -0.09 9.22
CA MET A 52 -4.45 -1.19 9.93
C MET A 52 -5.98 -0.97 9.97
N THR A 53 -6.56 -0.63 8.82
CA THR A 53 -7.99 -0.41 8.68
C THR A 53 -8.62 -1.52 7.86
N ASP A 54 -9.85 -1.91 8.17
CA ASP A 54 -10.61 -2.91 7.40
C ASP A 54 -11.26 -2.29 6.14
N ILE A 55 -10.80 -1.10 5.74
CA ILE A 55 -11.21 -0.38 4.53
C ILE A 55 -10.90 -1.21 3.29
N SER A 56 -11.91 -1.46 2.46
CA SER A 56 -11.73 -2.16 1.20
C SER A 56 -10.98 -1.29 0.18
N LEU A 57 -10.26 -1.93 -0.77
CA LEU A 57 -9.68 -1.19 -1.91
C LEU A 57 -10.76 -0.48 -2.74
N GLU A 58 -11.97 -1.03 -2.80
CA GLU A 58 -13.09 -0.40 -3.50
C GLU A 58 -13.49 0.92 -2.86
N ASP A 59 -13.58 0.97 -1.53
CA ASP A 59 -13.87 2.21 -0.80
C ASP A 59 -12.73 3.24 -0.97
N ALA A 60 -11.48 2.78 -0.98
CA ALA A 60 -10.34 3.64 -1.28
C ALA A 60 -10.43 4.22 -2.71
N VAL A 61 -10.75 3.39 -3.72
CA VAL A 61 -10.97 3.85 -5.11
C VAL A 61 -12.11 4.87 -5.17
N HIS A 62 -13.26 4.58 -4.55
CA HIS A 62 -14.41 5.48 -4.53
C HIS A 62 -14.07 6.81 -3.86
N PHE A 63 -13.36 6.77 -2.74
CA PHE A 63 -12.86 7.96 -2.05
C PHE A 63 -11.90 8.77 -2.92
N LEU A 64 -10.93 8.13 -3.57
CA LEU A 64 -9.97 8.80 -4.44
C LEU A 64 -10.64 9.44 -5.65
N LYS A 65 -11.62 8.77 -6.28
CA LYS A 65 -12.43 9.35 -7.36
C LYS A 65 -13.21 10.58 -6.88
N ARG A 66 -13.88 10.47 -5.74
CA ARG A 66 -14.72 11.55 -5.18
C ARG A 66 -13.90 12.76 -4.73
N SER A 67 -12.75 12.52 -4.09
CA SER A 67 -11.91 13.59 -3.54
C SER A 67 -10.94 14.15 -4.57
N SER A 68 -10.50 13.35 -5.55
CA SER A 68 -9.43 13.67 -6.50
C SER A 68 -8.23 14.40 -5.84
N PRO A 69 -7.69 13.87 -4.72
CA PRO A 69 -6.73 14.61 -3.92
C PRO A 69 -5.35 14.66 -4.60
N PRO A 70 -4.55 15.73 -4.37
CA PRO A 70 -3.16 15.82 -4.81
C PRO A 70 -2.23 14.97 -3.92
N LEU A 71 -2.57 13.68 -3.76
CA LEU A 71 -1.97 12.78 -2.79
C LEU A 71 -0.48 12.56 -3.09
N GLN A 72 0.36 12.72 -2.06
CA GLN A 72 1.81 12.51 -2.13
C GLN A 72 2.24 11.27 -1.37
N LYS A 73 1.53 10.92 -0.29
CA LYS A 73 1.76 9.73 0.51
C LYS A 73 0.46 8.92 0.67
N LEU A 74 0.55 7.63 0.38
CA LEU A 74 -0.52 6.66 0.55
C LEU A 74 0.03 5.50 1.38
N VAL A 75 -0.57 5.25 2.54
CA VAL A 75 -0.36 4.06 3.34
C VAL A 75 -1.65 3.27 3.32
N LEU A 76 -1.57 2.02 2.88
CA LEU A 76 -2.70 1.10 2.86
C LEU A 76 -2.31 -0.17 3.63
N GLY A 77 -3.14 -0.58 4.56
CA GLY A 77 -2.94 -1.78 5.35
C GLY A 77 -4.22 -2.21 6.06
N GLY A 78 -4.21 -3.43 6.59
CA GLY A 78 -5.40 -4.02 7.22
C GLY A 78 -6.46 -4.57 6.26
N ILE A 79 -6.24 -4.55 4.94
CA ILE A 79 -7.26 -4.90 3.95
C ILE A 79 -7.61 -6.42 3.94
N PHE A 80 -7.08 -7.25 4.84
CA PHE A 80 -6.82 -8.68 4.53
C PHE A 80 -7.13 -9.69 5.64
N TYR A 81 -8.16 -9.47 6.44
CA TYR A 81 -8.46 -10.41 7.52
C TYR A 81 -9.13 -11.71 7.09
N ASP A 82 -9.78 -11.81 5.91
CA ASP A 82 -10.41 -13.07 5.50
C ASP A 82 -10.79 -13.19 4.00
N VAL A 83 -10.41 -12.23 3.16
CA VAL A 83 -10.85 -12.21 1.75
C VAL A 83 -9.75 -12.76 0.85
N TRP A 84 -9.95 -14.00 0.36
CA TRP A 84 -9.10 -14.65 -0.65
C TRP A 84 -9.11 -13.93 -2.01
N ASP A 85 -10.01 -12.97 -2.19
CA ASP A 85 -10.12 -12.13 -3.40
C ASP A 85 -9.46 -10.77 -3.17
N PHE A 86 -8.13 -10.75 -3.09
CA PHE A 86 -7.42 -9.50 -3.35
C PHE A 86 -7.50 -9.19 -4.84
N ASP A 87 -8.37 -8.26 -5.19
CA ASP A 87 -8.46 -7.78 -6.57
C ASP A 87 -7.32 -6.79 -6.84
N PHE A 88 -6.17 -7.31 -7.28
CA PHE A 88 -5.01 -6.51 -7.73
C PHE A 88 -5.41 -5.45 -8.76
N ILE A 89 -6.46 -5.69 -9.55
CA ILE A 89 -6.98 -4.72 -10.53
C ILE A 89 -7.40 -3.42 -9.83
N ARG A 90 -7.90 -3.50 -8.58
CA ARG A 90 -8.30 -2.32 -7.79
C ARG A 90 -7.13 -1.55 -7.21
N LEU A 91 -6.02 -2.23 -6.88
CA LEU A 91 -4.81 -1.52 -6.45
C LEU A 91 -4.23 -0.70 -7.60
N ASP A 92 -4.16 -1.29 -8.81
CA ASP A 92 -3.74 -0.54 -10.00
C ASP A 92 -4.68 0.64 -10.26
N GLU A 93 -6.00 0.46 -10.13
CA GLU A 93 -6.97 1.56 -10.24
C GLU A 93 -6.71 2.68 -9.23
N CYS A 94 -6.49 2.33 -7.95
CA CYS A 94 -6.08 3.28 -6.90
C CYS A 94 -4.84 4.08 -7.32
N LEU A 95 -3.79 3.41 -7.78
CA LEU A 95 -2.53 4.04 -8.14
C LEU A 95 -2.65 4.95 -9.37
N HIS A 96 -3.54 4.65 -10.32
CA HIS A 96 -3.83 5.53 -11.46
C HIS A 96 -4.55 6.83 -11.05
N LEU A 97 -5.33 6.79 -9.96
CA LEU A 97 -6.05 7.97 -9.44
C LEU A 97 -5.15 8.97 -8.71
N VAL A 98 -3.93 8.56 -8.34
CA VAL A 98 -2.97 9.40 -7.61
C VAL A 98 -1.64 9.55 -8.36
N PRO A 99 -1.62 10.17 -9.55
CA PRO A 99 -0.39 10.31 -10.33
C PRO A 99 0.69 11.16 -9.64
N THR A 100 0.31 11.96 -8.62
CA THR A 100 1.23 12.76 -7.81
C THR A 100 1.95 11.98 -6.72
N LEU A 101 1.63 10.69 -6.54
CA LEU A 101 2.13 9.87 -5.44
C LEU A 101 3.66 9.76 -5.48
N ARG A 102 4.29 10.05 -4.34
CA ARG A 102 5.75 9.97 -4.14
C ARG A 102 6.15 8.88 -3.15
N HIS A 103 5.25 8.52 -2.25
CA HIS A 103 5.46 7.50 -1.23
C HIS A 103 4.27 6.56 -1.19
N LEU A 104 4.55 5.27 -1.39
CA LEU A 104 3.59 4.19 -1.25
C LEU A 104 4.08 3.25 -0.14
N GLU A 105 3.22 3.00 0.83
CA GLU A 105 3.44 2.02 1.88
C GLU A 105 2.27 1.02 1.87
N LEU A 106 2.60 -0.26 1.78
CA LEU A 106 1.64 -1.35 1.79
C LEU A 106 1.92 -2.25 2.97
N CYS A 107 0.92 -2.48 3.82
CA CYS A 107 0.99 -3.43 4.93
C CYS A 107 0.08 -4.62 4.62
N VAL A 108 0.69 -5.76 4.34
CA VAL A 108 0.06 -6.97 3.81
C VAL A 108 0.27 -8.11 4.80
N ARG A 109 -0.79 -8.87 5.08
CA ARG A 109 -0.72 -10.06 5.93
C ARG A 109 -0.51 -11.31 5.07
N ASP A 110 -1.57 -11.78 4.41
CA ASP A 110 -1.57 -13.11 3.79
C ASP A 110 -1.79 -13.10 2.26
N ILE A 111 -1.45 -11.99 1.59
CA ILE A 111 -1.67 -11.85 0.14
C ILE A 111 -0.37 -11.85 -0.65
N ASP A 112 -0.41 -12.57 -1.76
CA ASP A 112 0.66 -12.64 -2.74
C ASP A 112 0.82 -11.31 -3.49
N THR A 113 1.67 -10.40 -3.02
CA THR A 113 1.92 -9.11 -3.68
C THR A 113 2.68 -9.18 -5.01
N THR A 114 3.04 -10.37 -5.50
CA THR A 114 3.76 -10.57 -6.76
C THR A 114 3.10 -9.87 -7.97
N PRO A 115 1.77 -9.95 -8.19
CA PRO A 115 1.13 -9.29 -9.33
C PRO A 115 1.25 -7.76 -9.30
N MET A 116 1.24 -7.14 -8.11
CA MET A 116 1.46 -5.70 -8.01
C MET A 116 2.87 -5.30 -8.48
N PHE A 117 3.90 -6.04 -8.05
CA PHE A 117 5.26 -5.77 -8.54
C PHE A 117 5.39 -6.02 -10.04
N ALA A 118 4.65 -6.99 -10.59
CA ALA A 118 4.54 -7.15 -12.04
C ALA A 118 3.89 -5.92 -12.71
N SER A 119 2.78 -5.40 -12.20
CA SER A 119 2.16 -4.15 -12.70
C SER A 119 3.09 -2.95 -12.60
N LEU A 120 3.82 -2.78 -11.48
CA LEU A 120 4.83 -1.74 -11.32
C LEU A 120 5.98 -1.89 -12.33
N ALA A 121 6.38 -3.12 -12.66
CA ALA A 121 7.38 -3.38 -13.68
C ALA A 121 6.86 -3.07 -15.10
N GLU A 122 5.59 -3.36 -15.38
CA GLU A 122 5.04 -3.39 -16.74
C GLU A 122 4.34 -2.10 -17.18
N SER A 123 3.93 -1.24 -16.24
CA SER A 123 3.17 -0.02 -16.55
C SER A 123 3.93 1.27 -16.18
N PRO A 124 4.86 1.78 -17.01
CA PRO A 124 5.65 2.99 -16.74
C PRO A 124 4.87 4.21 -16.25
N SER A 125 3.62 4.36 -16.72
CA SER A 125 2.70 5.44 -16.34
C SER A 125 2.08 5.28 -14.95
N LEU A 126 2.15 4.10 -14.36
CA LEU A 126 1.68 3.83 -13.00
C LEU A 126 2.58 4.58 -12.02
N VAL A 127 2.00 5.52 -11.25
CA VAL A 127 2.67 6.36 -10.25
C VAL A 127 4.02 6.93 -10.73
N PRO A 128 4.05 7.81 -11.74
CA PRO A 128 5.27 8.25 -12.43
C PRO A 128 6.23 9.06 -11.55
N HIS A 129 5.78 9.48 -10.37
CA HIS A 129 6.56 10.25 -9.41
C HIS A 129 6.92 9.46 -8.14
N LEU A 130 6.63 8.16 -8.09
CA LEU A 130 6.95 7.31 -6.95
C LEU A 130 8.47 7.31 -6.70
N ARG A 131 8.88 7.75 -5.50
CA ARG A 131 10.27 7.78 -5.05
C ARG A 131 10.54 6.76 -3.95
N ARG A 132 9.55 6.51 -3.11
CA ARG A 132 9.67 5.64 -1.93
C ARG A 132 8.61 4.55 -1.99
N LEU A 133 9.05 3.31 -1.89
CA LEU A 133 8.18 2.14 -1.81
C LEU A 133 8.51 1.36 -0.54
N LYS A 134 7.52 1.22 0.34
CA LYS A 134 7.63 0.39 1.54
C LYS A 134 6.62 -0.76 1.46
N LEU A 135 7.11 -1.97 1.68
CA LEU A 135 6.30 -3.16 1.82
C LEU A 135 6.51 -3.72 3.22
N GLN A 136 5.44 -3.77 4.01
CA GLN A 136 5.38 -4.56 5.23
C GLN A 136 4.59 -5.82 4.92
N CYS A 137 5.17 -6.98 5.20
CA CYS A 137 4.59 -8.26 4.83
C CYS A 137 4.69 -9.23 6.02
N HIS A 138 3.59 -9.91 6.37
CA HIS A 138 3.71 -11.07 7.27
C HIS A 138 4.49 -12.19 6.60
N GLN A 139 5.18 -12.95 7.43
CA GLN A 139 6.15 -13.95 7.00
C GLN A 139 5.60 -14.98 5.99
N GLN A 140 4.33 -15.32 6.07
CA GLN A 140 3.70 -16.34 5.21
C GLN A 140 3.58 -15.90 3.75
N ALA A 141 3.51 -14.60 3.49
CA ALA A 141 3.41 -14.04 2.15
C ALA A 141 4.78 -13.78 1.49
N VAL A 142 5.90 -14.06 2.18
CA VAL A 142 7.25 -13.91 1.63
C VAL A 142 7.65 -15.17 0.85
N SER A 143 7.90 -15.03 -0.45
CA SER A 143 8.26 -16.13 -1.35
C SER A 143 9.35 -15.73 -2.36
N GLU A 144 10.03 -16.71 -2.96
CA GLU A 144 10.99 -16.47 -4.05
C GLU A 144 10.38 -15.74 -5.27
N PRO A 145 9.16 -16.08 -5.73
CA PRO A 145 8.46 -15.30 -6.74
C PRO A 145 8.30 -13.82 -6.38
N LEU A 146 7.96 -13.52 -5.12
CA LEU A 146 7.85 -12.14 -4.65
C LEU A 146 9.19 -11.42 -4.75
N TRP A 147 10.27 -12.03 -4.26
CA TRP A 147 11.61 -11.45 -4.33
C TRP A 147 12.04 -11.15 -5.77
N SER A 148 11.79 -12.09 -6.67
CA SER A 148 12.09 -11.93 -8.09
C SER A 148 11.29 -10.77 -8.71
N ALA A 149 10.01 -10.65 -8.37
CA ALA A 149 9.15 -9.56 -8.85
C ALA A 149 9.59 -8.19 -8.31
N VAL A 150 9.96 -8.11 -7.02
CA VAL A 150 10.53 -6.90 -6.41
C VAL A 150 11.78 -6.46 -7.16
N VAL A 151 12.75 -7.37 -7.34
CA VAL A 151 14.01 -7.06 -8.04
C VAL A 151 13.74 -6.62 -9.47
N ARG A 152 12.83 -7.29 -10.20
CA ARG A 152 12.44 -6.90 -11.57
C ARG A 152 11.85 -5.48 -11.59
N ALA A 153 10.91 -5.18 -10.69
CA ALA A 153 10.28 -3.87 -10.61
C ALA A 153 11.29 -2.77 -10.30
N LEU A 154 12.14 -2.96 -9.28
CA LEU A 154 13.19 -2.00 -8.91
C LEU A 154 14.23 -1.80 -10.01
N SER A 155 14.59 -2.87 -10.74
CA SER A 155 15.51 -2.78 -11.88
C SER A 155 14.96 -1.89 -12.99
N ILE A 156 13.67 -2.06 -13.34
CA ILE A 156 13.01 -1.27 -14.38
C ILE A 156 12.78 0.18 -13.90
N ARG A 157 12.53 0.37 -12.60
CA ARG A 157 12.19 1.66 -11.98
C ARG A 157 13.36 2.35 -11.30
N ARG A 158 14.59 1.95 -11.63
CA ARG A 158 15.79 2.35 -10.91
C ARG A 158 16.05 3.85 -10.89
N ASP A 159 15.70 4.57 -11.96
CA ASP A 159 15.85 6.04 -12.03
C ASP A 159 14.74 6.79 -11.28
N GLN A 160 13.68 6.07 -10.91
CA GLN A 160 12.48 6.62 -10.32
C GLN A 160 12.44 6.37 -8.81
N ILE A 161 12.53 5.11 -8.39
CA ILE A 161 12.50 4.70 -6.98
C ILE A 161 13.90 4.89 -6.39
N THR A 162 14.01 5.76 -5.39
CA THR A 162 15.30 6.06 -4.73
C THR A 162 15.40 5.39 -3.36
N CYS A 163 14.30 4.87 -2.83
CA CYS A 163 14.25 4.20 -1.53
C CYS A 163 13.25 3.04 -1.58
N PHE A 164 13.73 1.86 -1.19
CA PHE A 164 12.93 0.67 -1.00
C PHE A 164 13.11 0.14 0.43
N THR A 165 11.99 -0.08 1.11
CA THR A 165 11.96 -0.67 2.44
C THR A 165 11.10 -1.92 2.40
N PHE A 166 11.67 -3.03 2.85
CA PHE A 166 10.95 -4.27 3.09
C PHE A 166 11.01 -4.59 4.58
N MET A 167 9.85 -4.71 5.21
CA MET A 167 9.73 -5.05 6.62
C MET A 167 8.98 -6.37 6.75
N ARG A 168 9.61 -7.32 7.44
CA ARG A 168 8.97 -8.57 7.81
C ARG A 168 8.26 -8.41 9.15
N LEU A 169 6.98 -8.73 9.17
CA LEU A 169 6.17 -8.85 10.37
C LEU A 169 6.22 -10.33 10.81
N HIS A 170 6.83 -10.59 11.96
CA HIS A 170 7.01 -11.95 12.47
C HIS A 170 5.78 -12.44 13.25
N ASP A 171 5.32 -13.64 12.91
CA ASP A 171 4.59 -14.50 13.83
C ASP A 171 5.61 -15.41 14.51
N ALA A 172 5.59 -15.49 15.84
CA ALA A 172 6.61 -16.20 16.61
C ALA A 172 6.79 -17.66 16.14
N GLY A 173 8.03 -18.03 15.74
CA GLY A 173 8.45 -19.43 15.62
C GLY A 173 8.63 -20.02 14.22
N LEU A 174 8.47 -19.25 13.14
CA LEU A 174 8.74 -19.73 11.78
C LEU A 174 10.08 -19.19 11.26
N ALA A 175 10.85 -20.02 10.53
CA ALA A 175 12.02 -19.56 9.78
C ALA A 175 11.54 -18.89 8.48
N SER A 176 12.01 -17.66 8.22
CA SER A 176 11.62 -16.91 7.02
C SER A 176 12.49 -17.33 5.84
N PRO A 177 11.93 -17.51 4.63
CA PRO A 177 12.73 -17.70 3.44
C PRO A 177 13.57 -16.43 3.21
N GLU A 178 14.88 -16.54 3.44
CA GLU A 178 15.80 -15.48 3.07
C GLU A 178 15.88 -15.35 1.56
N PRO A 179 16.07 -14.13 1.03
CA PRO A 179 16.32 -13.96 -0.40
C PRO A 179 17.57 -14.74 -0.81
N ASP A 180 17.46 -15.45 -1.93
CA ASP A 180 18.58 -16.17 -2.51
C ASP A 180 19.80 -15.26 -2.82
N ALA A 181 20.97 -15.89 -3.02
CA ALA A 181 22.24 -15.17 -3.25
C ALA A 181 22.16 -14.14 -4.38
N HIS A 182 21.43 -14.44 -5.46
CA HIS A 182 21.28 -13.56 -6.61
C HIS A 182 20.39 -12.34 -6.31
N ILE A 183 19.32 -12.50 -5.53
CA ILE A 183 18.46 -11.41 -5.06
C ILE A 183 19.24 -10.48 -4.13
N ARG A 184 20.01 -11.06 -3.19
CA ARG A 184 20.88 -10.27 -2.30
C ARG A 184 21.90 -9.45 -3.07
N GLU A 185 22.49 -10.03 -4.12
CA GLU A 185 23.43 -9.31 -4.97
C GLU A 185 22.75 -8.16 -5.74
N ALA A 186 21.53 -8.37 -6.26
CA ALA A 186 20.77 -7.31 -6.89
C ALA A 186 20.52 -6.14 -5.93
N PHE A 187 20.13 -6.41 -4.68
CA PHE A 187 19.96 -5.35 -3.67
C PHE A 187 21.27 -4.62 -3.35
N ARG A 188 22.41 -5.33 -3.26
CA ARG A 188 23.72 -4.69 -3.09
C ARG A 188 24.05 -3.77 -4.26
N GLN A 189 23.77 -4.20 -5.48
CA GLN A 189 23.99 -3.40 -6.67
C GLN A 189 23.12 -2.13 -6.64
N PHE A 190 21.83 -2.24 -6.33
CA PHE A 190 20.96 -1.07 -6.18
C PHE A 190 21.49 -0.08 -5.13
N ALA A 191 21.99 -0.58 -4.00
CA ALA A 191 22.60 0.25 -2.97
C ALA A 191 23.89 0.95 -3.45
N ALA A 192 24.76 0.23 -4.16
CA ALA A 192 25.96 0.80 -4.78
C ALA A 192 25.62 1.89 -5.82
N ASP A 193 24.45 1.77 -6.43
CA ASP A 193 23.91 2.70 -7.42
C ASP A 193 23.17 3.90 -6.80
N GLY A 194 23.15 3.99 -5.47
CA GLY A 194 22.59 5.13 -4.72
C GLY A 194 21.13 4.96 -4.29
N MET A 195 20.52 3.78 -4.46
CA MET A 195 19.19 3.47 -3.91
C MET A 195 19.30 3.12 -2.42
N GLU A 196 18.49 3.76 -1.57
CA GLU A 196 18.37 3.38 -0.16
C GLU A 196 17.61 2.05 -0.06
N ILE A 197 18.28 0.98 0.41
CA ILE A 197 17.66 -0.34 0.60
C ILE A 197 17.63 -0.66 2.10
N HIS A 198 16.43 -0.87 2.64
CA HIS A 198 16.21 -1.27 4.03
C HIS A 198 15.50 -2.62 4.06
N LEU A 199 16.16 -3.66 4.54
CA LEU A 199 15.58 -4.98 4.75
C LEU A 199 15.48 -5.22 6.27
N GLU A 200 14.30 -5.01 6.81
CA GLU A 200 14.02 -4.99 8.25
C GLU A 200 13.24 -6.26 8.67
N SER A 201 13.44 -6.67 9.92
CA SER A 201 12.65 -7.71 10.59
C SER A 201 12.17 -7.15 11.92
N GLU A 202 10.86 -7.09 12.13
CA GLU A 202 10.29 -6.67 13.40
C GLU A 202 10.16 -7.88 14.33
N GLU A 203 11.12 -8.04 15.26
CA GLU A 203 10.95 -8.97 16.38
C GLU A 203 9.93 -8.37 17.35
N ARG A 204 8.71 -8.91 17.38
CA ARG A 204 7.77 -8.65 18.49
C ARG A 204 8.31 -9.34 19.75
N ILE A 205 8.83 -8.55 20.70
CA ILE A 205 9.25 -8.98 22.05
C ILE A 205 8.02 -9.22 22.92
#